data_AF-A0A6U4P8Z8-F1
#
_entry.id   AF-A0A6U4P8Z8-F1
#
_cell.length_a   1.000
_cell.length_b   1.000
_cell.length_c   1.000
_cell.angle_alpha   90.00
_cell.angle_beta   90.00
_cell.angle_gamma   90.00
#
_symmetry.space_group_name_H-M   'P 1'
#
loop_
_entity.id
_entity.type
_entity.pdbx_description
1 polymer ?
#
loop_
_entity_poly.entity_id
_entity_poly.type
_entity_poly.pdbx_seq_one_letter_code
_entity_poly.pdbx_strand_id
1 'polypeptide(L)'
;MHAPHLSSPTVGGSTPAVSADDIRAAAGREADSARLHQLRRQQPEAYNVESQAHAHTIKKAGAHGFATGCSFVTIIFGLNRAMPTLPWRTMGLAAALPVGAAAGWALFSFFSAERRFYARERQREEWELRNYPDGEYDEMTAIYMAKGLSEADARHFVKLLSRDNQTFVDIMMVDELGYSCRPLPNNSEASSAAALAGSAFVAASVLPLLPRSDRVGPLVLAATVFATSAMQAKILYGAYADLGDSLRTLRDNTLWLSALGVVSFGAGCGIRALLHRQ
;
A
#
# COMPACT_ATOMS: atom_id res chain seq x y z
N MET A 1 -20.02 -40.44 -31.35
CA MET A 1 -19.51 -39.07 -31.58
C MET A 1 -18.59 -38.72 -30.43
N HIS A 2 -17.27 -38.84 -30.65
CA HIS A 2 -16.24 -38.62 -29.64
C HIS A 2 -15.93 -37.13 -29.52
N ALA A 3 -15.88 -36.62 -28.29
CA ALA A 3 -15.39 -35.29 -27.95
C ALA A 3 -13.89 -35.19 -28.26
N PRO A 4 -13.39 -34.04 -28.78
CA PRO A 4 -11.96 -33.88 -29.04
C PRO A 4 -11.18 -33.74 -27.72
N HIS A 5 -10.22 -34.65 -27.53
CA HIS A 5 -9.19 -34.54 -26.50
C HIS A 5 -8.35 -33.28 -26.74
N LEU A 6 -8.42 -32.32 -25.82
CA LEU A 6 -7.43 -31.25 -25.72
C LEU A 6 -6.14 -31.85 -25.16
N SER A 7 -5.15 -32.03 -26.03
CA SER A 7 -3.79 -32.38 -25.65
C SER A 7 -3.18 -31.25 -24.83
N SER A 8 -2.63 -31.58 -23.66
CA SER A 8 -1.81 -30.68 -22.87
C SER A 8 -0.55 -30.29 -23.66
N PRO A 9 -0.16 -29.01 -23.72
CA PRO A 9 1.10 -28.65 -24.35
C PRO A 9 2.24 -29.15 -23.47
N THR A 10 3.10 -29.96 -24.07
CA THR A 10 4.38 -30.41 -23.53
C THR A 10 5.21 -29.22 -23.06
N VAL A 11 5.45 -29.11 -21.75
CA VAL A 11 6.38 -28.16 -21.15
C VAL A 11 7.80 -28.66 -21.42
N GLY A 12 8.34 -28.30 -22.58
CA GLY A 12 9.68 -28.66 -23.02
C GLY A 12 10.35 -27.46 -23.68
N GLY A 13 10.89 -26.55 -22.87
CA GLY A 13 11.60 -25.36 -23.32
C GLY A 13 11.43 -24.22 -22.31
N SER A 14 12.45 -23.97 -21.50
CA SER A 14 12.49 -22.83 -20.57
C SER A 14 12.55 -21.52 -21.36
N THR A 15 11.39 -21.02 -21.75
CA THR A 15 11.25 -19.63 -22.22
C THR A 15 11.47 -18.71 -21.03
N PRO A 16 12.40 -17.75 -21.10
CA PRO A 16 12.70 -16.88 -19.97
C PRO A 16 11.46 -16.07 -19.59
N ALA A 17 11.17 -15.99 -18.28
CA ALA A 17 10.10 -15.17 -17.75
C ALA A 17 10.36 -13.68 -18.09
N VAL A 18 9.34 -12.98 -18.59
CA VAL A 18 9.44 -11.56 -18.94
C VAL A 18 9.76 -10.74 -17.68
N SER A 19 10.90 -10.03 -17.68
CA SER A 19 11.33 -9.18 -16.56
C SER A 19 10.68 -7.79 -16.59
N ALA A 20 10.58 -7.15 -15.42
CA ALA A 20 10.20 -5.74 -15.30
C ALA A 20 11.14 -4.79 -16.06
N ASP A 21 12.38 -5.20 -16.29
CA ASP A 21 13.35 -4.45 -17.09
C ASP A 21 13.09 -4.60 -18.60
N ASP A 22 12.64 -5.78 -19.06
CA ASP A 22 12.26 -6.01 -20.46
C ASP A 22 11.04 -5.17 -20.85
N ILE A 23 10.08 -5.06 -19.93
CA ILE A 23 8.89 -4.21 -20.09
C ILE A 23 9.28 -2.75 -20.21
N ARG A 24 10.26 -2.29 -19.41
CA ARG A 24 10.79 -0.91 -19.50
C ARG A 24 11.52 -0.68 -20.82
N ALA A 25 12.32 -1.64 -21.28
CA ALA A 25 13.03 -1.52 -22.54
C ALA A 25 12.09 -1.48 -23.75
N ALA A 26 10.94 -2.15 -23.67
CA ALA A 26 9.93 -2.20 -24.72
C ALA A 26 8.96 -1.00 -24.72
N ALA A 27 8.91 -0.21 -23.64
CA ALA A 27 8.05 0.96 -23.56
C ALA A 27 8.42 1.98 -24.66
N GLY A 28 7.45 2.35 -25.49
CA GLY A 28 7.67 3.25 -26.65
C GLY A 28 8.23 2.57 -27.90
N ARG A 29 8.40 1.24 -27.91
CA ARG A 29 8.82 0.47 -29.10
C ARG A 29 7.75 -0.55 -29.47
N GLU A 30 7.05 -0.28 -30.57
CA GLU A 30 5.88 -1.05 -31.00
C GLU A 30 6.18 -2.55 -31.21
N ALA A 31 7.28 -2.88 -31.90
CA ALA A 31 7.66 -4.26 -32.18
C ALA A 31 8.03 -5.06 -30.91
N ASP A 32 8.74 -4.43 -29.97
CA ASP A 32 9.13 -5.06 -28.71
C ASP A 32 7.90 -5.23 -27.80
N SER A 33 7.02 -4.23 -27.76
CA SER A 33 5.73 -4.31 -27.05
C SER A 33 4.83 -5.42 -27.60
N ALA A 34 4.71 -5.53 -28.93
CA ALA A 34 3.93 -6.57 -29.58
C ALA A 34 4.47 -7.98 -29.28
N ARG A 35 5.80 -8.15 -29.29
CA ARG A 35 6.45 -9.42 -28.91
C ARG A 35 6.18 -9.78 -27.45
N LEU A 36 6.28 -8.81 -26.53
CA LEU A 36 5.96 -9.02 -25.11
C LEU A 36 4.48 -9.37 -24.90
N HIS A 37 3.56 -8.76 -25.64
CA HIS A 37 2.14 -9.11 -25.59
C HIS A 37 1.86 -10.53 -26.07
N GLN A 38 2.58 -11.02 -27.10
CA GLN A 38 2.47 -12.42 -27.54
C GLN A 38 2.97 -13.40 -26.48
N LEU A 39 4.09 -13.10 -25.83
CA LEU A 39 4.63 -13.91 -24.72
C LEU A 39 3.67 -13.93 -23.52
N ARG A 40 3.08 -12.78 -23.17
CA ARG A 40 2.10 -12.64 -22.07
C ARG A 40 0.77 -13.36 -22.32
N ARG A 41 0.35 -13.52 -23.58
CA ARG A 41 -0.83 -14.36 -23.90
C ARG A 41 -0.59 -15.83 -23.60
N GLN A 42 0.66 -16.30 -23.71
CA GLN A 42 1.04 -17.70 -23.49
C GLN A 42 1.35 -17.99 -22.01
N GLN A 43 1.82 -16.97 -21.29
CA GLN A 43 1.99 -16.98 -19.84
C GLN A 43 1.11 -15.88 -19.25
N PRO A 44 -0.21 -16.10 -19.06
CA PRO A 44 -1.04 -15.12 -18.38
C PRO A 44 -0.39 -14.83 -17.03
N GLU A 45 -0.06 -13.56 -16.79
CA GLU A 45 0.47 -13.14 -15.50
C GLU A 45 -0.58 -13.51 -14.45
N ALA A 46 -0.35 -14.56 -13.69
CA ALA A 46 -0.89 -14.68 -12.34
C ALA A 46 -0.15 -13.63 -11.52
N TYR A 47 -0.40 -12.36 -11.82
CA TYR A 47 0.09 -11.25 -11.03
C TYR A 47 -0.49 -11.49 -9.66
N ASN A 48 0.35 -11.94 -8.73
CA ASN A 48 -0.10 -12.30 -7.39
C ASN A 48 -0.26 -10.96 -6.64
N VAL A 49 -1.32 -10.22 -7.02
CA VAL A 49 -1.63 -8.86 -6.53
C VAL A 49 -1.66 -8.88 -5.00
N GLU A 50 -2.05 -10.02 -4.43
CA GLU A 50 -2.11 -10.26 -3.00
C GLU A 50 -0.73 -10.23 -2.32
N SER A 51 0.25 -10.96 -2.86
CA SER A 51 1.60 -10.96 -2.29
C SER A 51 2.28 -9.60 -2.45
N GLN A 52 2.02 -8.88 -3.54
CA GLN A 52 2.55 -7.52 -3.72
C GLN A 52 1.86 -6.49 -2.82
N ALA A 53 0.54 -6.55 -2.63
CA ALA A 53 -0.17 -5.64 -1.73
C ALA A 53 0.23 -5.86 -0.27
N HIS A 54 0.37 -7.12 0.17
CA HIS A 54 0.90 -7.46 1.49
C HIS A 54 2.35 -6.99 1.64
N ALA A 55 3.20 -7.26 0.65
CA ALA A 55 4.59 -6.80 0.67
C ALA A 55 4.71 -5.28 0.71
N HIS A 56 3.88 -4.55 -0.04
CA HIS A 56 3.87 -3.08 -0.03
C HIS A 56 3.39 -2.53 1.31
N THR A 57 2.36 -3.14 1.89
CA THR A 57 1.84 -2.77 3.22
C THR A 57 2.89 -2.97 4.31
N ILE A 58 3.59 -4.10 4.31
CA ILE A 58 4.68 -4.40 5.25
C ILE A 58 5.84 -3.42 5.06
N LYS A 59 6.25 -3.15 3.82
CA LYS A 59 7.32 -2.20 3.49
C LYS A 59 6.98 -0.78 3.98
N LYS A 60 5.75 -0.32 3.74
CA LYS A 60 5.25 0.98 4.24
C LYS A 60 5.25 1.03 5.76
N ALA A 61 4.76 -0.01 6.42
CA ALA A 61 4.76 -0.10 7.89
C ALA A 61 6.17 -0.05 8.47
N GLY A 62 7.13 -0.75 7.87
CA GLY A 62 8.54 -0.67 8.23
C GLY A 62 9.13 0.73 8.05
N ALA A 63 8.81 1.41 6.93
CA ALA A 63 9.26 2.78 6.71
C ALA A 63 8.71 3.78 7.73
N HIS A 64 7.42 3.66 8.10
CA HIS A 64 6.81 4.45 9.17
C HIS A 64 7.39 4.11 10.55
N GLY A 65 7.66 2.83 10.81
CA GLY A 65 8.32 2.36 12.03
C GLY A 65 9.69 3.00 12.19
N PHE A 66 10.52 2.96 11.15
CA PHE A 66 11.84 3.59 11.16
C PHE A 66 11.76 5.10 11.44
N ALA A 67 10.89 5.82 10.74
CA ALA A 67 10.67 7.26 10.97
C ALA A 67 10.26 7.55 12.41
N THR A 68 9.39 6.73 12.99
CA THR A 68 8.97 6.83 14.40
C THR A 68 10.15 6.60 15.36
N GLY A 69 11.00 5.62 15.07
CA GLY A 69 12.25 5.38 15.80
C GLY A 69 13.16 6.60 15.81
N CYS A 70 13.33 7.27 14.66
CA CYS A 70 14.08 8.53 14.56
C CYS A 70 13.46 9.65 15.41
N SER A 71 12.13 9.78 15.42
CA SER A 71 11.43 10.77 16.27
C SER A 71 11.65 10.52 17.77
N PHE A 72 11.69 9.26 18.21
CA PHE A 72 12.04 8.95 19.60
C PHE A 72 13.46 9.42 19.94
N VAL A 73 14.42 9.19 19.04
CA VAL A 73 15.79 9.67 19.22
C VAL A 73 15.83 11.20 19.35
N THR A 74 15.14 11.94 18.47
CA THR A 74 15.14 13.42 18.52
C THR A 74 14.43 13.99 19.74
N ILE A 75 13.33 13.38 20.21
CA ILE A 75 12.69 13.72 21.49
C ILE A 75 13.68 13.58 22.65
N ILE A 76 14.39 12.44 22.71
CA ILE A 76 15.37 12.14 23.77
C ILE A 76 16.54 13.15 23.75
N PHE A 77 16.96 13.59 22.55
CA PHE A 77 17.92 14.68 22.41
C PHE A 77 17.39 16.01 22.93
N GLY A 78 16.12 16.36 22.64
CA GLY A 78 15.48 17.58 23.17
C GLY A 78 15.35 17.58 24.69
N LEU A 79 15.15 16.39 25.28
CA LEU A 79 15.20 16.17 26.73
C LEU A 79 16.61 16.32 27.32
N ASN A 80 17.64 16.56 26.49
CA ASN A 80 19.04 16.81 26.86
C ASN A 80 19.68 15.72 27.74
N ARG A 81 19.23 14.46 27.60
CA ARG A 81 19.68 13.36 28.47
C ARG A 81 19.58 13.70 29.96
N ALA A 82 18.65 14.57 30.36
CA ALA A 82 18.55 15.14 31.73
C ALA A 82 18.34 14.08 32.82
N MET A 83 18.13 12.81 32.46
CA MET A 83 18.12 11.68 33.38
C MET A 83 19.25 10.71 33.04
N PRO A 84 20.45 10.87 33.61
CA PRO A 84 21.55 9.89 33.47
C PRO A 84 21.19 8.50 34.02
N THR A 85 20.10 8.38 34.76
CA THR A 85 19.59 7.15 35.39
C THR A 85 18.49 6.43 34.59
N LEU A 86 17.83 7.10 33.63
CA LEU A 86 16.75 6.49 32.87
C LEU A 86 17.32 5.91 31.56
N PRO A 87 17.27 4.59 31.31
CA PRO A 87 17.78 4.04 30.07
C PRO A 87 16.84 4.46 28.93
N TRP A 88 17.13 5.58 28.28
CA TRP A 88 16.35 6.11 27.16
C TRP A 88 16.09 5.07 26.06
N ARG A 89 17.01 4.11 25.90
CA ARG A 89 16.87 2.94 25.03
C ARG A 89 15.72 2.03 25.46
N THR A 90 15.58 1.72 26.75
CA THR A 90 14.49 0.88 27.24
C THR A 90 13.15 1.60 27.13
N MET A 91 13.11 2.92 27.29
CA MET A 91 11.89 3.70 27.03
C MET A 91 11.49 3.69 25.55
N GLY A 92 12.45 3.88 24.64
CA GLY A 92 12.20 3.81 23.21
C GLY A 92 11.72 2.43 22.77
N LEU A 93 12.34 1.35 23.27
CA LEU A 93 11.89 -0.02 23.04
C LEU A 93 10.50 -0.27 23.65
N ALA A 94 10.26 0.20 24.87
CA ALA A 94 8.98 0.04 25.55
C ALA A 94 7.85 0.80 24.84
N ALA A 95 8.15 1.95 24.21
CA ALA A 95 7.19 2.72 23.42
C ALA A 95 6.96 2.13 22.02
N ALA A 96 7.96 1.50 21.41
CA ALA A 96 7.85 0.89 20.08
C ALA A 96 6.78 -0.20 20.02
N LEU A 97 6.69 -1.07 21.03
CA LEU A 97 5.75 -2.18 21.10
C LEU A 97 4.27 -1.74 21.03
N PRO A 98 3.76 -0.88 21.93
CA PRO A 98 2.36 -0.44 21.89
C PRO A 98 2.05 0.36 20.63
N VAL A 99 2.99 1.17 20.11
CA VAL A 99 2.76 1.92 18.87
C VAL A 99 2.65 0.98 17.66
N GLY A 100 3.53 -0.03 17.56
CA GLY A 100 3.44 -1.03 16.50
C GLY A 100 2.20 -1.92 16.61
N ALA A 101 1.80 -2.30 17.83
CA ALA A 101 0.55 -3.02 18.07
C ALA A 101 -0.67 -2.19 17.67
N ALA A 102 -0.69 -0.90 18.01
CA ALA A 102 -1.74 0.02 17.60
C ALA A 102 -1.79 0.20 16.08
N ALA A 103 -0.65 0.28 15.40
CA ALA A 103 -0.58 0.35 13.94
C ALA A 103 -1.13 -0.92 13.28
N GLY A 104 -0.77 -2.10 13.78
CA GLY A 104 -1.34 -3.37 13.33
C GLY A 104 -2.85 -3.44 13.56
N TRP A 105 -3.31 -3.08 14.77
CA TRP A 105 -4.73 -3.00 15.09
C TRP A 105 -5.51 -2.06 14.17
N ALA A 106 -4.96 -0.87 13.90
CA ALA A 106 -5.58 0.10 13.01
C ALA A 106 -5.74 -0.46 11.58
N LEU A 107 -4.72 -1.14 11.06
CA LEU A 107 -4.78 -1.79 9.76
C LEU A 107 -5.82 -2.91 9.73
N PHE A 108 -5.86 -3.77 10.74
CA PHE A 108 -6.88 -4.82 10.86
C PHE A 108 -8.31 -4.26 10.91
N SER A 109 -8.49 -3.20 11.71
CA SER A 109 -9.78 -2.52 11.88
C SER A 109 -10.24 -1.88 10.57
N PHE A 110 -9.31 -1.27 9.82
CA PHE A 110 -9.58 -0.70 8.50
C PHE A 110 -10.10 -1.76 7.53
N PHE A 111 -9.36 -2.86 7.32
CA PHE A 111 -9.81 -3.94 6.43
C PHE A 111 -11.14 -4.57 6.88
N SER A 112 -11.34 -4.68 8.19
CA SER A 112 -12.58 -5.23 8.74
C SER A 112 -13.77 -4.31 8.55
N ALA A 113 -13.57 -2.99 8.70
CA ALA A 113 -14.60 -2.01 8.41
C ALA A 113 -14.92 -2.00 6.91
N GLU A 114 -13.90 -1.91 6.05
CA GLU A 114 -14.04 -1.89 4.59
C GLU A 114 -14.82 -3.10 4.08
N ARG A 115 -14.49 -4.31 4.55
CA ARG A 115 -15.23 -5.54 4.21
C ARG A 115 -16.70 -5.49 4.62
N ARG A 116 -17.00 -4.93 5.80
CA ARG A 116 -18.40 -4.77 6.26
C ARG A 116 -19.15 -3.72 5.46
N PHE A 117 -18.49 -2.63 5.06
CA PHE A 117 -19.09 -1.64 4.17
C PHE A 117 -19.37 -2.24 2.80
N TYR A 118 -18.38 -2.88 2.19
CA TYR A 118 -18.54 -3.56 0.90
C TYR A 118 -19.68 -4.59 0.93
N ALA A 119 -19.75 -5.44 1.94
CA ALA A 119 -20.80 -6.45 2.05
C ALA A 119 -22.20 -5.83 2.21
N ARG A 120 -22.33 -4.74 2.98
CA ARG A 120 -23.60 -4.01 3.13
C ARG A 120 -24.02 -3.36 1.83
N GLU A 121 -23.09 -2.73 1.14
CA GLU A 121 -23.37 -2.02 -0.10
C GLU A 121 -23.75 -3.01 -1.21
N ARG A 122 -22.99 -4.11 -1.35
CA ARG A 122 -23.37 -5.20 -2.27
C ARG A 122 -24.77 -5.74 -1.98
N GLN A 123 -25.12 -5.92 -0.72
CA GLN A 123 -26.46 -6.38 -0.34
C GLN A 123 -27.54 -5.35 -0.71
N ARG A 124 -27.22 -4.05 -0.63
CA ARG A 124 -28.11 -2.97 -1.06
C ARG A 124 -28.33 -3.04 -2.57
N GLU A 125 -27.27 -3.06 -3.36
CA GLU A 125 -27.36 -3.13 -4.83
C GLU A 125 -28.08 -4.38 -5.31
N GLU A 126 -27.80 -5.53 -4.69
CA GLU A 126 -28.53 -6.77 -4.99
C GLU A 126 -30.02 -6.67 -4.67
N TRP A 127 -30.40 -5.91 -3.64
CA TRP A 127 -31.79 -5.66 -3.32
C TRP A 127 -32.40 -4.66 -4.30
N GLU A 128 -31.72 -3.56 -4.62
CA GLU A 128 -32.21 -2.53 -5.53
C GLU A 128 -32.42 -3.11 -6.94
N LEU A 129 -31.46 -3.88 -7.47
CA LEU A 129 -31.59 -4.59 -8.74
C LEU A 129 -32.77 -5.58 -8.77
N ARG A 130 -33.10 -6.23 -7.65
CA ARG A 130 -34.24 -7.16 -7.57
C ARG A 130 -35.59 -6.44 -7.49
N ASN A 131 -35.64 -5.27 -6.86
CA ASN A 131 -36.91 -4.59 -6.56
C ASN A 131 -37.21 -3.45 -7.54
N TYR A 132 -36.18 -2.82 -8.11
CA TYR A 132 -36.29 -1.70 -9.04
C TYR A 132 -35.20 -1.73 -10.13
N PRO A 133 -35.16 -2.79 -10.97
CA PRO A 133 -34.12 -2.96 -12.00
C PRO A 133 -34.07 -1.83 -13.04
N ASP A 134 -35.22 -1.24 -13.38
CA ASP A 134 -35.26 -0.16 -14.37
C ASP A 134 -34.48 1.07 -13.89
N GLY A 135 -34.50 1.36 -12.58
CA GLY A 135 -33.69 2.43 -11.98
C GLY A 135 -32.20 2.14 -12.12
N GLU A 136 -31.76 0.94 -11.71
CA GLU A 136 -30.36 0.53 -11.81
C GLU A 136 -29.82 0.57 -13.24
N TYR A 137 -30.65 0.23 -14.22
CA TYR A 137 -30.26 0.31 -15.62
C TYR A 137 -30.09 1.75 -16.10
N ASP A 138 -30.95 2.66 -15.64
CA ASP A 138 -30.84 4.08 -15.98
C ASP A 138 -29.62 4.72 -15.29
N GLU A 139 -29.31 4.35 -14.04
CA GLU A 139 -28.11 4.80 -13.32
C GLU A 139 -26.83 4.34 -14.02
N MET A 140 -26.71 3.05 -14.33
CA MET A 140 -25.57 2.52 -15.07
C MET A 140 -25.46 3.10 -16.49
N THR A 141 -26.58 3.38 -17.15
CA THR A 141 -26.59 4.06 -18.45
C THR A 141 -25.98 5.45 -18.33
N ALA A 142 -26.38 6.21 -17.31
CA ALA A 142 -25.84 7.55 -17.06
C ALA A 142 -24.33 7.53 -16.78
N ILE A 143 -23.85 6.53 -16.01
CA ILE A 143 -22.41 6.34 -15.75
C ILE A 143 -21.65 6.10 -17.06
N TYR A 144 -22.13 5.24 -17.95
CA TYR A 144 -21.45 4.98 -19.22
C TYR A 144 -21.54 6.15 -20.20
N MET A 145 -22.64 6.91 -20.18
CA MET A 145 -22.73 8.17 -20.92
C MET A 145 -21.67 9.18 -20.43
N ALA A 146 -21.48 9.29 -19.11
CA ALA A 146 -20.44 10.13 -18.53
C ALA A 146 -19.01 9.66 -18.91
N LYS A 147 -18.84 8.35 -19.15
CA LYS A 147 -17.59 7.77 -19.68
C LYS A 147 -17.41 7.97 -21.20
N GLY A 148 -18.38 8.58 -21.88
CA GLY A 148 -18.30 8.98 -23.29
C GLY A 148 -19.09 8.13 -24.28
N LEU A 149 -19.92 7.19 -23.82
CA LEU A 149 -20.81 6.44 -24.71
C LEU A 149 -22.00 7.31 -25.14
N SER A 150 -22.51 7.08 -26.36
CA SER A 150 -23.81 7.64 -26.74
C SER A 150 -24.91 6.99 -25.90
N GLU A 151 -26.05 7.66 -25.71
CA GLU A 151 -27.17 7.08 -24.94
C GLU A 151 -27.62 5.72 -25.51
N ALA A 152 -27.68 5.59 -26.84
CA ALA A 152 -28.05 4.34 -27.51
C ALA A 152 -27.05 3.21 -27.22
N ASP A 153 -25.75 3.50 -27.27
CA ASP A 153 -24.69 2.53 -27.00
C ASP A 153 -24.64 2.16 -25.51
N ALA A 154 -24.79 3.15 -24.61
CA ALA A 154 -24.80 2.93 -23.17
C ALA A 154 -25.98 2.03 -22.76
N ARG A 155 -27.20 2.31 -23.24
CA ARG A 155 -28.37 1.46 -22.98
C ARG A 155 -28.19 0.06 -23.54
N HIS A 156 -27.59 -0.07 -24.73
CA HIS A 156 -27.29 -1.37 -25.31
C HIS A 156 -26.28 -2.15 -24.47
N PHE A 157 -25.22 -1.48 -24.00
CA PHE A 157 -24.18 -2.06 -23.18
C PHE A 157 -24.72 -2.53 -21.81
N VAL A 158 -25.47 -1.69 -21.11
CA VAL A 158 -26.12 -2.04 -19.84
C VAL A 158 -27.02 -3.27 -20.00
N LYS A 159 -27.82 -3.32 -21.08
CA LYS A 159 -28.67 -4.48 -21.40
C LYS A 159 -27.88 -5.77 -21.67
N LEU A 160 -26.66 -5.68 -22.16
CA LEU A 160 -25.78 -6.84 -22.33
C LEU A 160 -25.23 -7.31 -20.97
N LEU A 161 -24.84 -6.37 -20.10
CA LEU A 161 -24.35 -6.65 -18.76
C LEU A 161 -25.43 -7.26 -17.86
N SER A 162 -26.68 -6.78 -17.98
CA SER A 162 -27.81 -7.22 -17.17
C SER A 162 -28.28 -8.66 -17.44
N ARG A 163 -27.61 -9.40 -18.35
CA ARG A 163 -27.90 -10.82 -18.61
C ARG A 163 -27.49 -11.73 -17.45
N ASP A 164 -26.51 -11.31 -16.67
CA ASP A 164 -26.10 -11.99 -15.44
C ASP A 164 -26.10 -10.98 -14.29
N ASN A 165 -27.10 -11.11 -13.41
CA ASN A 165 -27.28 -10.19 -12.28
C ASN A 165 -26.06 -10.17 -11.34
N GLN A 166 -25.33 -11.28 -11.20
CA GLN A 166 -24.15 -11.31 -10.33
C GLN A 166 -23.01 -10.48 -10.93
N THR A 167 -22.72 -10.70 -12.22
CA THR A 167 -21.75 -9.88 -12.94
C THR A 167 -22.18 -8.42 -13.02
N PHE A 168 -23.48 -8.13 -13.16
CA PHE A 168 -24.00 -6.76 -13.19
C PHE A 168 -23.71 -6.03 -11.88
N VAL A 169 -24.04 -6.64 -10.72
CA VAL A 169 -23.72 -6.08 -9.41
C VAL A 169 -22.22 -5.95 -9.20
N ASP A 170 -21.42 -6.94 -9.62
CA ASP A 170 -19.96 -6.84 -9.54
C ASP A 170 -19.41 -5.62 -10.29
N ILE A 171 -20.02 -5.29 -11.43
CA ILE A 171 -19.66 -4.11 -12.22
C ILE A 171 -20.16 -2.83 -11.55
N MET A 172 -21.38 -2.79 -11.02
CA MET A 172 -21.90 -1.63 -10.25
C MET A 172 -20.98 -1.30 -9.07
N MET A 173 -20.57 -2.31 -8.30
CA MET A 173 -19.62 -2.14 -7.19
C MET A 173 -18.33 -1.44 -7.63
N VAL A 174 -17.89 -1.64 -8.87
CA VAL A 174 -16.68 -1.01 -9.42
C VAL A 174 -16.98 0.36 -10.03
N ASP A 175 -17.95 0.43 -10.93
CA ASP A 175 -18.16 1.56 -11.83
C ASP A 175 -18.99 2.69 -11.21
N GLU A 176 -19.91 2.35 -10.32
CA GLU A 176 -20.74 3.31 -9.58
C GLU A 176 -20.08 3.69 -8.25
N LEU A 177 -19.72 2.68 -7.46
CA LEU A 177 -19.25 2.86 -6.08
C LEU A 177 -17.73 3.00 -5.96
N GLY A 178 -16.98 2.73 -7.04
CA GLY A 178 -15.54 2.92 -7.09
C GLY A 178 -14.73 1.86 -6.32
N TYR A 179 -15.32 0.73 -5.95
CA TYR A 179 -14.55 -0.36 -5.35
C TYR A 179 -13.60 -0.98 -6.38
N SER A 180 -12.48 -1.52 -5.91
CA SER A 180 -11.59 -2.29 -6.78
C SER A 180 -12.24 -3.62 -7.19
N CYS A 181 -11.99 -4.10 -8.41
CA CYS A 181 -12.38 -5.46 -8.85
C CYS A 181 -11.76 -6.60 -8.01
N ARG A 182 -10.91 -6.27 -7.02
CA ARG A 182 -10.18 -7.24 -6.22
C ARG A 182 -10.97 -7.60 -4.96
N PRO A 183 -11.01 -8.89 -4.56
CA PRO A 183 -11.58 -9.28 -3.29
C PRO A 183 -10.84 -8.61 -2.13
N LEU A 184 -11.61 -8.04 -1.20
CA LEU A 184 -11.08 -7.52 0.05
C LEU A 184 -10.50 -8.67 0.90
N PRO A 185 -9.44 -8.42 1.68
CA PRO A 185 -8.84 -9.44 2.52
C PRO A 185 -9.86 -10.06 3.47
N ASN A 186 -9.85 -11.39 3.59
CA ASN A 186 -10.66 -12.07 4.60
C ASN A 186 -10.11 -11.82 6.03
N ASN A 187 -10.78 -12.32 7.07
CA ASN A 187 -10.34 -12.10 8.46
C ASN A 187 -8.91 -12.63 8.73
N SER A 188 -8.56 -13.76 8.13
CA SER A 188 -7.25 -14.40 8.32
C SER A 188 -6.15 -13.62 7.60
N GLU A 189 -6.41 -13.20 6.37
CA GLU A 189 -5.50 -12.36 5.59
C GLU A 189 -5.32 -10.98 6.25
N ALA A 190 -6.41 -10.34 6.68
CA ALA A 190 -6.35 -9.07 7.37
C ALA A 190 -5.57 -9.15 8.69
N SER A 191 -5.77 -10.22 9.48
CA SER A 191 -5.06 -10.39 10.75
C SER A 191 -3.58 -10.73 10.55
N SER A 192 -3.24 -11.56 9.57
CA SER A 192 -1.85 -11.85 9.22
C SER A 192 -1.13 -10.62 8.66
N ALA A 193 -1.75 -9.86 7.75
CA ALA A 193 -1.21 -8.60 7.24
C ALA A 193 -1.00 -7.57 8.35
N ALA A 194 -1.95 -7.44 9.28
CA ALA A 194 -1.85 -6.57 10.44
C ALA A 194 -0.72 -6.96 11.39
N ALA A 195 -0.58 -8.26 11.69
CA ALA A 195 0.47 -8.77 12.55
C ALA A 195 1.86 -8.56 11.92
N LEU A 196 2.01 -8.85 10.63
CA LEU A 196 3.27 -8.66 9.90
C LEU A 196 3.63 -7.17 9.78
N ALA A 197 2.67 -6.31 9.46
CA ALA A 197 2.88 -4.87 9.37
C ALA A 197 3.25 -4.26 10.73
N GLY A 198 2.53 -4.62 11.79
CA GLY A 198 2.84 -4.18 13.16
C GLY A 198 4.23 -4.67 13.61
N SER A 199 4.58 -5.93 13.33
CA SER A 199 5.89 -6.48 13.65
C SER A 199 7.01 -5.78 12.87
N ALA A 200 6.81 -5.52 11.57
CA ALA A 200 7.77 -4.79 10.74
C ALA A 200 7.94 -3.34 11.23
N PHE A 201 6.86 -2.69 11.66
CA PHE A 201 6.90 -1.37 12.28
C PHE A 201 7.78 -1.40 13.54
N VAL A 202 7.50 -2.33 14.47
CA VAL A 202 8.29 -2.46 15.72
C VAL A 202 9.76 -2.69 15.37
N ALA A 203 10.06 -3.70 14.54
CA ALA A 203 11.43 -4.05 14.18
C ALA A 203 12.18 -2.86 13.57
N ALA A 204 11.54 -2.12 12.66
CA ALA A 204 12.15 -0.96 12.04
C ALA A 204 12.32 0.23 13.01
N SER A 205 11.38 0.44 13.92
CA SER A 205 11.44 1.52 14.93
C SER A 205 12.55 1.35 15.95
N VAL A 206 13.00 0.11 16.17
CA VAL A 206 14.12 -0.20 17.06
C VAL A 206 15.46 0.14 16.40
N LEU A 207 15.57 0.06 15.08
CA LEU A 207 16.85 0.25 14.37
C LEU A 207 17.55 1.58 14.70
N PRO A 208 16.89 2.75 14.70
CA PRO A 208 17.52 4.02 15.10
C PRO A 208 17.98 4.06 16.57
N LEU A 209 17.47 3.18 17.43
CA LEU A 209 17.80 3.10 18.85
C LEU A 209 19.02 2.20 19.15
N LEU A 210 19.40 1.34 18.20
CA LEU A 210 20.52 0.38 18.34
C LEU A 210 21.94 0.98 18.35
N PRO A 211 22.26 2.12 17.68
CA PRO A 211 23.62 2.66 17.65
C PRO A 211 24.20 2.79 19.07
N ARG A 212 25.33 2.10 19.26
CA ARG A 212 25.94 1.89 20.58
C ARG A 212 26.74 3.11 21.05
N SER A 213 27.19 3.96 20.12
CA SER A 213 27.98 5.14 20.43
C SER A 213 27.09 6.23 21.04
N ASP A 214 27.52 6.76 22.17
CA ASP A 214 26.83 7.87 22.85
C ASP A 214 26.88 9.18 22.04
N ARG A 215 27.65 9.16 20.95
CA ARG A 215 27.84 10.20 19.94
C ARG A 215 26.94 9.95 18.73
N VAL A 216 25.62 9.94 18.91
CA VAL A 216 24.70 10.15 17.79
C VAL A 216 24.75 11.65 17.47
N GLY A 217 25.63 12.01 16.54
CA GLY A 217 25.80 13.40 16.10
C GLY A 217 24.83 13.79 14.97
N PRO A 218 24.78 15.08 14.59
CA PRO A 218 23.95 15.57 13.49
C PRO A 218 24.15 14.80 12.17
N LEU A 219 25.38 14.34 11.91
CA LEU A 219 25.71 13.55 10.72
C LEU A 219 25.00 12.18 10.69
N VAL A 220 24.88 11.50 11.85
CA VAL A 220 24.21 10.20 11.96
C VAL A 220 22.70 10.37 11.76
N LEU A 221 22.13 11.47 12.29
CA LEU A 221 20.74 11.83 12.08
C LEU A 221 20.46 12.17 10.62
N ALA A 222 21.31 12.96 9.97
CA ALA A 222 21.17 13.29 8.55
C ALA A 222 21.28 12.04 7.65
N ALA A 223 22.23 11.15 7.93
CA ALA A 223 22.40 9.90 7.18
C ALA A 223 21.20 8.95 7.34
N THR A 224 20.62 8.87 8.56
CA THR A 224 19.43 8.05 8.79
C THR A 224 18.20 8.61 8.09
N VAL A 225 17.96 9.92 8.16
CA VAL A 225 16.88 10.58 7.39
C VAL A 225 17.03 10.30 5.89
N PHE A 226 18.22 10.51 5.33
CA PHE A 226 18.49 10.26 3.92
C PHE A 226 18.24 8.78 3.54
N ALA A 227 18.72 7.84 4.36
CA ALA A 227 18.50 6.41 4.12
C ALA A 227 17.02 6.03 4.14
N THR A 228 16.23 6.58 5.08
CA THR A 228 14.76 6.35 5.11
C THR A 228 14.08 6.93 3.89
N SER A 229 14.45 8.15 3.49
CA SER A 229 13.87 8.81 2.31
C SER A 229 14.18 8.04 1.03
N ALA A 230 15.40 7.54 0.88
CA ALA A 230 15.81 6.69 -0.24
C ALA A 230 15.06 5.34 -0.23
N MET A 231 14.89 4.73 0.94
CA MET A 231 14.10 3.49 1.09
C MET A 231 12.63 3.73 0.72
N GLN A 232 12.01 4.80 1.20
CA GLN A 232 10.62 5.15 0.88
C GLN A 232 10.42 5.43 -0.61
N ALA A 233 11.35 6.17 -1.24
CA ALA A 233 11.30 6.40 -2.69
C ALA A 233 11.31 5.08 -3.47
N LYS A 234 12.16 4.11 -3.08
CA LYS A 234 12.18 2.77 -3.66
C LYS A 234 10.91 1.96 -3.36
N ILE A 235 10.29 2.12 -2.19
CA ILE A 235 9.05 1.40 -1.85
C ILE A 235 7.88 1.92 -2.69
N LEU A 236 7.77 3.24 -2.86
CA LEU A 236 6.66 3.89 -3.55
C LEU A 236 6.73 3.72 -5.07
N TYR A 237 7.90 3.91 -5.67
CA TYR A 237 8.05 3.89 -7.12
C TYR A 237 8.69 2.61 -7.66
N GLY A 238 9.37 1.84 -6.80
CA GLY A 238 9.96 0.55 -7.16
C GLY A 238 10.84 0.62 -8.40
N ALA A 239 10.57 -0.28 -9.33
CA ALA A 239 11.18 -0.36 -10.64
C ALA A 239 10.74 0.76 -11.61
N TYR A 240 9.58 1.39 -11.40
CA TYR A 240 8.96 2.29 -12.38
C TYR A 240 9.35 3.76 -12.18
N ALA A 241 10.24 4.05 -11.25
CA ALA A 241 10.68 5.39 -10.93
C ALA A 241 11.61 5.94 -12.03
N ASP A 242 11.21 7.02 -12.70
CA ASP A 242 12.19 7.86 -13.41
C ASP A 242 13.14 8.51 -12.38
N LEU A 243 14.37 8.84 -12.80
CA LEU A 243 15.36 9.47 -11.94
C LEU A 243 14.82 10.79 -11.38
N GLY A 244 14.09 11.57 -12.18
CA GLY A 244 13.46 12.82 -11.76
C GLY A 244 12.43 12.61 -10.64
N ASP A 245 11.54 11.63 -10.78
CA ASP A 245 10.51 11.31 -9.78
C ASP A 245 11.10 10.75 -8.49
N SER A 246 12.14 9.92 -8.61
CA SER A 246 12.90 9.42 -7.47
C SER A 246 13.55 10.55 -6.68
N LEU A 247 14.18 11.51 -7.36
CA LEU A 247 14.82 12.66 -6.72
C LEU A 247 13.81 13.61 -6.06
N ARG A 248 12.68 13.88 -6.72
CA ARG A 248 11.58 14.68 -6.14
C ARG A 248 11.04 14.04 -4.87
N THR A 249 10.77 12.75 -4.91
CA THR A 249 10.27 11.99 -3.75
C THR A 249 11.29 11.96 -2.62
N LEU A 250 12.58 11.74 -2.95
CA LEU A 250 13.64 11.75 -1.96
C LEU A 250 13.72 13.11 -1.25
N ARG A 251 13.68 14.21 -2.02
CA ARG A 251 13.64 15.57 -1.49
C ARG A 251 12.44 15.76 -0.56
N ASP A 252 11.23 15.44 -1.03
CA ASP A 252 9.99 15.69 -0.28
C ASP A 252 9.95 14.85 1.00
N ASN A 253 10.34 13.57 0.95
CA ASN A 253 10.47 12.73 2.14
C ASN A 253 11.54 13.25 3.10
N THR A 254 12.67 13.75 2.59
CA THR A 254 13.74 14.31 3.43
C THR A 254 13.24 15.56 4.17
N LEU A 255 12.49 16.42 3.49
CA LEU A 255 11.88 17.62 4.08
C LEU A 255 10.86 17.25 5.15
N TRP A 256 9.95 16.31 4.87
CA TRP A 256 8.95 15.85 5.83
C TRP A 256 9.58 15.21 7.07
N LEU A 257 10.55 14.30 6.90
CA LEU A 257 11.24 13.65 8.02
C LEU A 257 12.08 14.64 8.83
N SER A 258 12.69 15.63 8.19
CA SER A 258 13.43 16.69 8.88
C SER A 258 12.48 17.57 9.71
N ALA A 259 11.34 17.97 9.15
CA ALA A 259 10.31 18.73 9.86
C ALA A 259 9.77 17.94 11.07
N LEU A 260 9.48 16.65 10.89
CA LEU A 260 9.08 15.76 11.98
C LEU A 260 10.16 15.68 13.07
N GLY A 261 11.42 15.61 12.68
CA GLY A 261 12.57 15.63 13.60
C GLY A 261 12.64 16.91 14.43
N VAL A 262 12.43 18.08 13.82
CA VAL A 262 12.40 19.39 14.51
C VAL A 262 11.25 19.48 15.50
N VAL A 263 10.04 19.08 15.09
CA VAL A 263 8.86 19.07 15.98
C VAL A 263 9.10 18.14 17.17
N SER A 264 9.63 16.95 16.91
CA SER A 264 9.95 15.94 17.94
C SER A 264 11.02 16.45 18.92
N PHE A 265 12.07 17.10 18.43
CA PHE A 265 13.09 17.74 19.28
C PHE A 265 12.49 18.88 20.13
N GLY A 266 11.64 19.72 19.54
CA GLY A 266 10.93 20.79 20.23
C GLY A 266 10.04 20.27 21.35
N ALA A 267 9.31 19.18 21.10
CA ALA A 267 8.50 18.49 22.12
C ALA A 267 9.38 18.02 23.29
N GLY A 268 10.54 17.42 23.02
CA GLY A 268 11.51 17.04 24.04
C GLY A 268 12.01 18.24 24.86
N CYS A 269 12.35 19.36 24.20
CA CYS A 269 12.75 20.59 24.88
C CYS A 269 11.64 21.15 25.79
N GLY A 270 10.38 21.12 25.31
CA GLY A 270 9.21 21.58 26.07
C GLY A 270 8.96 20.74 27.32
N ILE A 271 9.02 19.40 27.21
CA ILE A 271 8.88 18.49 28.36
C ILE A 271 9.98 18.77 29.40
N ARG A 272 11.23 18.92 28.96
CA ARG A 272 12.34 19.28 29.87
C ARG A 272 12.07 20.59 30.61
N ALA A 273 11.58 21.61 29.91
CA ALA A 273 11.26 22.90 30.52
C ALA A 273 10.14 22.79 31.57
N LEU A 274 9.17 21.89 31.37
CA LEU A 274 8.11 21.62 32.35
C LEU A 274 8.65 20.88 33.58
N LEU A 275 9.52 19.88 33.39
CA LEU A 275 10.10 19.10 34.50
C LEU A 275 10.99 19.95 35.42
N HIS A 276 11.71 20.94 34.89
CA HIS A 276 12.54 21.84 35.71
C HIS A 276 11.76 22.94 36.45
N ARG A 277 10.46 23.10 36.19
CA ARG A 277 9.60 24.06 36.90
C ARG A 277 8.96 23.48 38.18
N GLN A 278 9.09 22.18 38.40
CA GLN A 278 8.65 21.47 39.62
C GLN A 278 9.83 21.34 40.59
#